data_AF-A0A8S0X0N9-F1
#
_entry.id   AF-A0A8S0X0N9-F1
#
_cell.length_a   1.000
_cell.length_b   1.000
_cell.length_c   1.000
_cell.angle_alpha   90.00
_cell.angle_beta   90.00
_cell.angle_gamma   90.00
#
_symmetry.space_group_name_H-M   'P 1'
#
loop_
_entity.id
_entity.type
_entity.pdbx_description
1 polymer ?
#
loop_
_entity_poly.entity_id
_entity_poly.type
_entity_poly.pdbx_seq_one_letter_code
_entity_poly.pdbx_strand_id
1 'polypeptide(L)'
;MSQSLSPKCTPLKQNYDSCFNSWFEGYLEPAVAASNLPEARAAYSKKKADEFQEKCGKVWEEYKSCVQGAVKEAGLDKLLQQAREENSLVEPPQMRTSLHLEDLGATHKKRKSL
;
A
#
# COMPACT_ATOMS: atom_id res chain seq x y z
N MET A 1 17.38 9.08 2.85
CA MET A 1 16.04 9.06 3.47
C MET A 1 15.21 10.20 2.88
N SER A 2 13.89 10.02 2.76
CA SER A 2 12.99 11.05 2.21
C SER A 2 12.64 12.12 3.24
N GLN A 3 12.22 13.29 2.75
CA GLN A 3 11.73 14.41 3.57
C GLN A 3 10.23 14.23 3.86
N SER A 4 9.75 14.82 4.96
CA SER A 4 8.31 14.89 5.24
C SER A 4 7.66 16.09 4.55
N LEU A 5 6.32 16.15 4.55
CA LEU A 5 5.54 17.29 4.03
C LEU A 5 5.94 18.62 4.69
N SER A 6 6.25 18.57 5.99
CA SER A 6 6.78 19.70 6.73
C SER A 6 8.20 19.39 7.23
N PRO A 7 9.18 20.30 7.09
CA PRO A 7 10.55 20.09 7.56
C PRO A 7 10.63 19.73 9.05
N LYS A 8 9.71 20.26 9.88
CA LYS A 8 9.61 19.97 11.32
C LYS A 8 9.36 18.48 11.61
N CYS A 9 8.72 17.77 10.67
CA CYS A 9 8.38 16.35 10.82
C CYS A 9 9.45 15.41 10.24
N THR A 10 10.46 15.90 9.51
CA THR A 10 11.49 15.05 8.89
C THR A 10 12.28 14.20 9.90
N PRO A 11 12.77 14.73 11.03
CA PRO A 11 13.51 13.90 11.99
C PRO A 11 12.65 12.76 12.57
N LEU A 12 11.38 13.05 12.87
CA LEU A 12 10.42 12.05 13.35
C LEU A 12 10.15 10.98 12.29
N LYS A 13 10.00 11.39 11.02
CA LYS A 13 9.85 10.47 9.89
C LYS A 13 11.05 9.54 9.76
N GLN A 14 12.28 10.06 9.82
CA GLN A 14 13.49 9.25 9.66
C GLN A 14 13.63 8.21 10.77
N ASN A 15 13.29 8.59 12.01
CA ASN A 15 13.29 7.67 13.15
C ASN A 15 12.20 6.59 12.97
N TYR A 16 10.99 6.99 12.59
CA TYR A 16 9.90 6.08 12.28
C TYR A 16 10.26 5.10 11.16
N ASP A 17 10.73 5.61 10.01
CA ASP A 17 11.09 4.81 8.84
C ASP A 17 12.17 3.78 9.19
N SER A 18 13.17 4.16 10.01
CA SER A 18 14.22 3.23 10.45
C SER A 18 13.67 2.11 11.34
N CYS A 19 12.79 2.43 12.29
CA CYS A 19 12.14 1.43 13.14
C CYS A 19 11.23 0.50 12.32
N PHE A 20 10.38 1.09 11.46
CA PHE A 20 9.47 0.37 10.60
C PHE A 20 10.22 -0.59 9.67
N ASN A 21 11.27 -0.13 8.98
CA ASN A 21 12.03 -0.98 8.05
C ASN A 21 12.62 -2.19 8.77
N SER A 22 13.20 -1.98 9.96
CA SER A 22 13.75 -3.06 10.79
C SER A 22 12.69 -4.08 11.22
N TRP A 23 11.48 -3.63 11.57
CA TRP A 23 10.35 -4.51 11.87
C TRP A 23 9.81 -5.22 10.62
N PHE A 24 9.77 -4.51 9.49
CA PHE A 24 9.15 -4.94 8.24
C PHE A 24 9.91 -6.07 7.54
N GLU A 25 11.24 -6.06 7.62
CA GLU A 25 12.09 -7.16 7.12
C GLU A 25 11.67 -8.52 7.70
N GLY A 26 11.28 -8.56 8.99
CA GLY A 26 10.80 -9.77 9.65
C GLY A 26 9.29 -10.03 9.51
N TYR A 27 8.54 -9.18 8.81
CA TYR A 27 7.09 -9.30 8.66
C TYR A 27 6.68 -10.07 7.40
N LEU A 28 7.33 -9.78 6.26
CA LEU A 28 6.84 -10.14 4.91
C LEU A 28 6.76 -11.64 4.62
N GLU A 29 7.87 -12.37 4.75
CA GLU A 29 7.94 -13.78 4.33
C GLU A 29 6.86 -14.65 4.98
N PRO A 30 6.66 -14.62 6.31
CA PRO A 30 5.61 -15.45 6.92
C PRO A 30 4.19 -14.95 6.61
N ALA A 31 4.01 -13.65 6.38
CA ALA A 31 2.70 -13.10 6.00
C ALA A 31 2.26 -13.58 4.61
N VAL A 32 3.21 -13.75 3.68
CA VAL A 32 2.97 -14.31 2.34
C VAL A 32 2.75 -15.81 2.42
N ALA A 33 3.58 -16.54 3.17
CA ALA A 33 3.42 -17.99 3.33
C ALA A 33 2.05 -18.38 3.94
N ALA A 34 1.52 -17.56 4.85
CA ALA A 34 0.21 -17.78 5.47
C ALA A 34 -0.98 -17.26 4.65
N SER A 35 -0.80 -16.78 3.40
CA SER A 35 -1.86 -16.11 2.63
C SER A 35 -3.11 -16.97 2.40
N ASN A 36 -2.93 -18.29 2.32
CA ASN A 36 -4.02 -19.24 2.04
C ASN A 36 -4.71 -19.77 3.30
N LEU A 37 -4.27 -19.34 4.49
CA LEU A 37 -4.78 -19.78 5.79
C LEU A 37 -5.25 -18.57 6.61
N PRO A 38 -6.55 -18.20 6.55
CA PRO A 38 -7.07 -16.96 7.14
C PRO A 38 -6.78 -16.81 8.63
N GLU A 39 -6.93 -17.89 9.41
CA GLU A 39 -6.70 -17.88 10.86
C GLU A 39 -5.22 -17.72 11.21
N ALA A 40 -4.34 -18.44 10.50
CA ALA A 40 -2.89 -18.32 10.68
C ALA A 40 -2.40 -16.91 10.32
N ARG A 41 -2.92 -16.34 9.23
CA ARG A 41 -2.65 -14.96 8.83
C ARG A 41 -3.12 -13.96 9.89
N ALA A 42 -4.34 -14.10 10.39
CA ALA A 42 -4.88 -13.21 11.42
C ALA A 42 -4.07 -13.26 12.72
N ALA A 43 -3.73 -14.46 13.20
CA ALA A 43 -2.92 -14.64 14.40
C ALA A 43 -1.50 -14.05 14.24
N TYR A 44 -0.87 -14.30 13.08
CA TYR A 44 0.46 -13.77 12.77
C TYR A 44 0.45 -12.24 12.66
N SER A 45 -0.51 -11.67 11.92
CA SER A 45 -0.67 -10.22 11.78
C SER A 45 -0.94 -9.55 13.13
N LYS A 46 -1.75 -10.16 14.01
CA LYS A 46 -1.96 -9.67 15.37
C LYS A 46 -0.66 -9.66 16.17
N LYS A 47 0.05 -10.79 16.23
CA LYS A 47 1.34 -10.89 16.93
C LYS A 47 2.33 -9.82 16.45
N LYS A 48 2.40 -9.60 15.14
CA LYS A 48 3.30 -8.62 14.55
C LYS A 48 2.86 -7.18 14.78
N ALA A 49 1.56 -6.92 14.87
CA ALA A 49 1.04 -5.63 15.29
C ALA A 49 1.41 -5.31 16.75
N ASP A 50 1.32 -6.30 17.65
CA ASP A 50 1.75 -6.16 19.04
C ASP A 50 3.26 -5.83 19.12
N GLU A 51 4.08 -6.59 18.37
CA GLU A 51 5.53 -6.34 18.28
C GLU A 51 5.84 -4.93 17.73
N PHE A 52 5.09 -4.47 16.72
CA PHE A 52 5.24 -3.13 16.17
C PHE A 52 4.88 -2.06 17.21
N GLN A 53 3.80 -2.26 17.96
CA GLN A 53 3.35 -1.31 18.97
C GLN A 53 4.39 -1.16 20.09
N GLU A 54 4.98 -2.27 20.54
CA GLU A 54 6.03 -2.26 21.56
C GLU A 54 7.30 -1.55 21.08
N LYS A 55 7.72 -1.78 19.83
CA LYS A 55 9.00 -1.28 19.31
C LYS A 55 8.91 0.12 18.70
N CYS A 56 7.88 0.36 17.89
CA CYS A 56 7.77 1.54 17.04
C CYS A 56 6.56 2.43 17.38
N GLY A 57 5.63 1.96 18.23
CA GLY A 57 4.34 2.64 18.48
C GLY A 57 4.48 4.09 18.96
N LYS A 58 5.42 4.36 19.87
CA LYS A 58 5.67 5.73 20.36
C LYS A 58 6.17 6.65 19.25
N VAL A 59 7.19 6.22 18.50
CA VAL A 59 7.79 7.00 17.40
C VAL A 59 6.77 7.23 16.28
N TRP A 60 5.94 6.23 16.01
CA TRP A 60 4.84 6.33 15.06
C TRP A 60 3.84 7.41 15.46
N GLU A 61 3.34 7.42 16.70
CA GLU A 61 2.35 8.43 17.13
C GLU A 61 2.92 9.84 17.14
N GLU A 62 4.19 10.03 17.50
CA GLU A 62 4.88 11.33 17.39
C GLU A 62 4.95 11.82 15.95
N TYR A 63 5.40 10.97 15.02
CA TYR A 63 5.47 11.30 13.60
C TYR A 63 4.08 11.57 13.00
N LYS A 64 3.11 10.68 13.27
CA LYS A 64 1.73 10.74 12.80
C LYS A 64 1.06 12.05 13.25
N SER A 65 1.21 12.42 14.51
CA SER A 65 0.66 13.68 15.03
C SER A 65 1.25 14.89 14.29
N CYS A 66 2.58 14.91 14.09
CA CYS A 66 3.25 15.97 13.35
C CYS A 66 2.75 16.11 11.91
N VAL A 67 2.69 15.00 11.16
CA VAL A 67 2.30 15.02 9.75
C VAL A 67 0.80 15.30 9.58
N GLN A 68 -0.05 14.83 10.50
CA GLN A 68 -1.48 15.17 10.50
C GLN A 68 -1.70 16.67 10.75
N GLY A 69 -0.89 17.30 11.61
CA GLY A 69 -0.86 18.75 11.76
C GLY A 69 -0.50 19.45 10.45
N ALA A 70 0.58 19.03 9.80
CA ALA A 70 1.02 19.60 8.53
C ALA A 70 -0.02 19.41 7.39
N VAL A 71 -0.72 18.28 7.36
CA VAL A 71 -1.80 18.01 6.39
C VAL A 71 -2.97 18.98 6.58
N LYS A 72 -3.37 19.24 7.83
CA LYS A 72 -4.43 20.21 8.15
C LYS A 72 -3.98 21.63 7.81
N GLU A 73 -2.75 22.02 8.17
CA GLU A 73 -2.14 23.32 7.82
C GLU A 73 -2.13 23.54 6.29
N ALA A 74 -1.95 22.48 5.50
CA ALA A 74 -1.95 22.52 4.05
C ALA A 74 -3.36 22.46 3.41
N GLY A 75 -4.42 22.28 4.19
CA GLY A 75 -5.80 22.15 3.67
C GLY A 75 -6.04 20.88 2.84
N LEU A 76 -5.23 19.83 3.03
CA LEU A 76 -5.32 18.57 2.29
C LEU A 76 -6.17 17.51 3.00
N ASP A 77 -6.63 17.80 4.22
CA ASP A 77 -7.31 16.86 5.10
C ASP A 77 -8.57 16.25 4.47
N LYS A 78 -9.44 17.07 3.87
CA LYS A 78 -10.68 16.59 3.24
C LYS A 78 -10.41 15.69 2.04
N LEU A 79 -9.48 16.10 1.17
CA LEU A 79 -9.12 15.34 -0.02
C LEU A 79 -8.49 13.99 0.34
N LEU A 80 -7.58 13.98 1.31
CA LEU A 80 -6.96 12.75 1.78
C LEU A 80 -7.95 11.84 2.51
N GLN A 81 -8.91 12.39 3.25
CA GLN A 81 -9.95 11.60 3.90
C GLN A 81 -10.86 10.92 2.87
N GLN A 82 -11.32 11.65 1.87
CA GLN A 82 -12.11 11.09 0.78
C GLN A 82 -11.35 9.94 0.08
N ALA A 83 -10.09 10.18 -0.31
CA ALA A 83 -9.28 9.17 -0.98
C ALA A 83 -9.05 7.90 -0.12
N ARG A 84 -9.02 8.03 1.21
CA ARG A 84 -8.89 6.87 2.13
C ARG A 84 -10.17 6.05 2.22
N GLU A 85 -11.34 6.67 2.03
CA GLU A 85 -12.64 6.00 2.07
C GLU A 85 -12.96 5.26 0.77
N GLU A 86 -12.35 5.66 -0.35
CA GLU A 86 -12.59 5.11 -1.69
C GLU A 86 -12.14 3.65 -1.89
N ASN A 87 -11.54 2.98 -0.88
CA ASN A 87 -11.27 1.53 -0.78
C ASN A 87 -11.07 0.80 -2.12
N SER A 88 -10.11 1.24 -2.95
CA SER A 88 -10.06 0.88 -4.37
C SER A 88 -9.72 -0.59 -4.69
N LEU A 89 -9.47 -1.44 -3.70
CA LEU A 89 -9.09 -2.84 -3.85
C LEU A 89 -10.12 -3.79 -3.18
N VAL A 90 -11.40 -3.60 -3.47
CA VAL A 90 -12.47 -4.52 -3.01
C VAL A 90 -12.35 -5.88 -3.69
N GLU A 91 -11.94 -5.90 -4.96
CA GLU A 91 -11.76 -7.11 -5.74
C GLU A 91 -10.27 -7.28 -6.10
N PRO A 92 -9.73 -8.51 -6.07
CA PRO A 92 -8.44 -8.79 -6.65
C PRO A 92 -8.42 -8.32 -8.11
N PRO A 93 -7.32 -7.73 -8.61
CA PRO A 93 -7.24 -7.38 -10.02
C PRO A 93 -7.52 -8.63 -10.85
N GLN A 94 -8.55 -8.55 -11.69
CA GLN A 94 -8.83 -9.57 -12.70
C GLN A 94 -7.56 -9.69 -13.53
N MET A 95 -6.85 -10.82 -13.43
CA MET A 95 -5.73 -11.08 -14.32
C MET A 95 -6.27 -10.97 -15.74
N ARG A 96 -5.82 -9.99 -16.53
CA ARG A 96 -6.08 -10.01 -17.97
C ARG A 96 -5.42 -11.26 -18.51
N THR A 97 -6.19 -12.34 -18.61
CA THR A 97 -5.90 -13.42 -19.55
C THR A 97 -5.94 -12.76 -20.92
N SER A 98 -4.75 -12.47 -21.45
CA SER A 98 -4.57 -11.97 -22.80
C SER A 98 -4.97 -13.07 -23.78
N LEU A 99 -6.28 -13.25 -23.95
CA LEU A 99 -6.93 -14.08 -24.96
C LEU A 99 -8.34 -13.49 -25.19
N HIS A 100 -8.40 -12.24 -25.67
CA HIS A 100 -9.56 -11.81 -26.44
C HIS A 100 -9.42 -12.44 -27.83
N LEU A 101 -10.00 -13.63 -27.97
CA LEU A 101 -10.30 -14.26 -29.24
C LEU A 101 -11.52 -13.56 -29.87
N GLU A 102 -11.40 -12.26 -30.18
CA GLU A 102 -12.47 -11.49 -30.84
C GLU A 102 -12.00 -10.73 -32.10
N ASP A 103 -10.75 -10.94 -32.54
CA ASP A 103 -10.21 -10.33 -33.77
C ASP A 103 -10.15 -11.28 -34.98
N LEU A 104 -11.00 -12.31 -35.01
CA LEU A 104 -11.20 -13.15 -36.21
C LEU A 104 -12.58 -12.92 -36.81
N GLY A 105 -12.80 -11.72 -37.33
CA GLY A 105 -14.00 -11.44 -38.10
C GLY A 105 -14.13 -10.00 -38.61
N ALA A 106 -13.43 -9.66 -39.70
CA ALA A 106 -14.05 -9.16 -40.94
C ALA A 106 -13.12 -8.24 -41.76
N THR A 107 -12.72 -8.78 -42.92
CA THR A 107 -12.69 -8.11 -44.24
C THR A 107 -11.79 -6.88 -44.44
N HIS A 108 -10.91 -6.89 -45.45
CA HIS A 108 -11.27 -6.60 -46.85
C HIS A 108 -10.01 -6.32 -47.71
N LYS A 109 -10.07 -6.76 -48.98
CA LYS A 109 -9.56 -6.08 -50.20
C LYS A 109 -8.13 -6.39 -50.75
N LYS A 110 -8.13 -7.33 -51.72
CA LYS A 110 -7.88 -7.07 -53.18
C LYS A 110 -6.42 -7.08 -53.67
N ARG A 111 -6.07 -8.03 -54.54
CA ARG A 111 -5.79 -7.84 -56.00
C ARG A 111 -5.02 -9.03 -56.64
N LYS A 112 -5.62 -9.56 -57.72
CA LYS A 112 -5.06 -9.95 -59.05
C LYS A 112 -4.03 -11.08 -59.23
N SER A 113 -4.28 -11.82 -60.32
CA SER A 113 -3.37 -12.66 -61.14
C SER A 113 -3.06 -14.03 -60.54
N LEU A 114 -3.30 -15.18 -61.19
CA LEU A 114 -3.37 -15.54 -62.62
C LEU A 114 -4.50 -16.55 -62.84
#